data_AF-A0A353QSD1-F1
#
_entry.id   AF-A0A353QSD1-F1
#
_cell.length_a   1.000
_cell.length_b   1.000
_cell.length_c   1.000
_cell.angle_alpha   90.00
_cell.angle_beta   90.00
_cell.angle_gamma   90.00
#
_symmetry.space_group_name_H-M   'P 1'
#
loop_
_entity.id
_entity.type
_entity.pdbx_description
1 polymer ?
#
loop_
_entity_poly.entity_id
_entity_poly.type
_entity_poly.pdbx_seq_one_letter_code
_entity_poly.pdbx_strand_id
1 'polypeptide(L)'
;MFRDKCSIAPHSDVSDGKLDVFVLYARNIKEFLTVFFQILFNKHEIGPNVLYAKTHNISIKSANTGFHIDGEACSSRKVDISLIHNGLAVMTP
;
A
#
# COMPACT_ATOMS: atom_id res chain seq x y z
N MET A 1 -20.44 -6.05 8.32
CA MET A 1 -20.35 -5.12 9.48
C MET A 1 -18.93 -4.57 9.74
N PHE A 2 -17.86 -5.10 9.12
CA PHE A 2 -16.48 -4.59 9.28
C PHE A 2 -15.87 -3.92 8.04
N ARG A 3 -16.60 -3.84 6.91
CA ARG A 3 -16.05 -3.34 5.63
C ARG A 3 -15.64 -1.85 5.66
N ASP A 4 -16.16 -1.07 6.61
CA ASP A 4 -16.00 0.40 6.60
C ASP A 4 -15.05 0.93 7.70
N LYS A 5 -14.41 0.06 8.49
CA LYS A 5 -13.66 0.50 9.69
C LYS A 5 -12.14 0.42 9.58
N CYS A 6 -11.59 -0.33 8.64
CA CYS A 6 -10.15 -0.50 8.46
C CYS A 6 -9.80 -0.27 6.99
N SER A 7 -9.05 0.79 6.70
CA SER A 7 -8.53 1.05 5.36
C SER A 7 -7.07 1.49 5.47
N ILE A 8 -6.19 0.84 4.72
CA ILE A 8 -4.80 1.28 4.58
C ILE A 8 -4.65 2.45 3.59
N ALA A 9 -5.63 2.62 2.70
CA ALA A 9 -5.65 3.66 1.67
C ALA A 9 -7.05 4.32 1.64
N PRO A 10 -7.36 5.20 2.61
CA PRO A 10 -8.70 5.81 2.72
C PRO A 10 -9.09 6.69 1.53
N HIS A 11 -8.11 7.07 0.71
CA HIS A 11 -8.30 7.89 -0.49
C HIS A 11 -8.08 7.09 -1.79
N SER A 12 -8.01 5.75 -1.71
CA SER A 12 -7.86 4.91 -2.91
C SER A 12 -9.11 4.99 -3.79
N ASP A 13 -8.91 5.04 -5.10
CA ASP A 13 -9.98 5.04 -6.08
C ASP A 13 -9.60 4.09 -7.22
N VAL A 14 -10.40 3.04 -7.43
CA VAL A 14 -10.14 2.04 -8.46
C VAL A 14 -10.20 2.61 -9.88
N SER A 15 -10.84 3.77 -10.04
CA SER A 15 -11.07 4.44 -11.32
C SER A 15 -10.07 5.56 -11.63
N ASP A 16 -9.17 5.92 -10.70
CA ASP A 16 -8.29 7.08 -10.88
C ASP A 16 -7.03 6.80 -11.73
N GLY A 17 -6.80 5.53 -12.06
CA GLY A 17 -5.64 5.10 -12.83
C GLY A 17 -4.32 5.27 -12.09
N LYS A 18 -4.30 5.18 -10.76
CA LYS A 18 -3.09 5.31 -9.94
C LYS A 18 -2.94 4.16 -8.95
N LEU A 19 -1.68 3.85 -8.66
CA LEU A 19 -1.26 2.99 -7.57
C LEU A 19 -1.18 3.83 -6.30
N ASP A 20 -1.80 3.36 -5.23
CA ASP A 20 -1.57 3.86 -3.88
C ASP A 20 -0.30 3.25 -3.30
N VAL A 21 0.67 4.09 -2.97
CA VAL A 21 1.97 3.71 -2.41
C VAL A 21 2.04 4.19 -0.98
N PHE A 22 2.14 3.24 -0.05
CA PHE A 22 2.34 3.48 1.38
C PHE A 22 3.71 2.97 1.81
N VAL A 23 4.53 3.84 2.40
CA VAL A 23 5.83 3.47 2.98
C VAL A 23 5.88 3.89 4.44
N LEU A 24 6.20 2.92 5.31
CA LEU A 24 6.36 3.13 6.74
C LEU A 24 7.86 3.13 7.10
N TYR A 25 8.34 4.24 7.63
CA TYR A 25 9.70 4.40 8.18
C TYR A 25 9.72 4.03 9.67
N ALA A 26 9.36 2.79 10.03
CA ALA A 26 9.42 2.34 11.42
C ALA A 26 10.85 1.96 11.83
N ARG A 27 11.35 2.57 12.91
CA ARG A 27 12.68 2.30 13.49
C ARG A 27 12.64 1.26 14.60
N ASN A 28 11.46 1.03 15.17
CA ASN A 28 11.26 0.07 16.26
C ASN A 28 9.81 -0.47 16.27
N ILE A 29 9.60 -1.52 17.08
CA ILE A 29 8.30 -2.20 17.18
C ILE A 29 7.18 -1.31 17.73
N LYS A 30 7.50 -0.33 18.59
CA LYS A 30 6.48 0.58 19.15
C LYS A 30 5.94 1.50 18.06
N GLU A 31 6.83 2.08 17.25
CA GLU A 31 6.44 2.90 16.09
C GLU A 31 5.59 2.10 15.09
N PHE A 32 5.99 0.86 14.80
CA PHE A 32 5.20 -0.04 13.96
C PHE A 32 3.79 -0.27 14.52
N LEU A 33 3.67 -0.62 15.80
CA LEU A 33 2.38 -0.86 16.45
C LEU A 33 1.50 0.40 16.46
N THR A 34 2.10 1.57 16.73
CA THR A 34 1.39 2.85 16.67
C THR A 34 0.77 3.07 15.30
N VAL A 35 1.54 2.91 14.22
CA VAL A 35 1.02 3.10 12.85
C VAL A 35 0.02 2.00 12.47
N PHE A 36 0.26 0.76 12.88
CA PHE A 36 -0.67 -0.35 12.65
C PHE A 36 -2.05 -0.07 13.27
N PHE A 37 -2.10 0.39 14.52
CA PHE A 37 -3.37 0.78 15.15
C PHE A 37 -3.98 2.02 14.49
N GLN A 38 -3.18 2.99 14.05
CA GLN A 38 -3.68 4.14 13.30
C GLN A 38 -4.38 3.69 11.99
N ILE A 39 -3.81 2.74 11.24
CA ILE A 39 -4.45 2.16 10.04
C ILE A 39 -5.78 1.48 10.41
N LEU A 40 -5.77 0.66 11.47
CA LEU A 40 -6.96 -0.07 11.92
C LEU A 40 -8.12 0.87 12.32
N PHE A 41 -7.80 2.07 12.80
CA PHE A 41 -8.77 3.08 13.22
C PHE A 41 -8.98 4.21 12.20
N ASN A 42 -8.40 4.09 11.00
CA ASN A 42 -8.45 5.11 9.94
C ASN A 42 -7.95 6.50 10.38
N LYS A 43 -6.89 6.51 11.22
CA LYS A 43 -6.24 7.68 11.81
C LYS A 43 -4.77 7.79 11.40
N HIS A 44 -4.31 7.01 10.42
CA HIS A 44 -2.95 7.10 9.88
C HIS A 44 -2.84 8.28 8.91
N GLU A 45 -3.26 9.46 9.37
CA GLU A 45 -2.98 10.69 8.66
C GLU A 45 -1.48 10.97 8.71
N ILE A 46 -0.97 11.45 7.57
CA ILE A 46 0.44 11.53 7.19
C ILE A 46 1.30 12.14 8.30
N GLY A 47 2.09 11.31 8.97
CA GLY A 47 3.09 11.71 9.96
C GLY A 47 4.52 11.65 9.39
N PRO A 48 5.54 12.10 10.14
CA PRO A 48 6.93 12.12 9.67
C PRO A 48 7.50 10.73 9.31
N ASN A 49 6.85 9.65 9.77
CA ASN A 49 7.26 8.27 9.54
C ASN A 49 6.44 7.56 8.46
N VAL A 50 5.54 8.26 7.77
CA VAL A 50 4.68 7.69 6.72
C VAL A 50 4.79 8.52 5.46
N LEU A 51 5.11 7.86 4.35
CA LEU A 51 4.95 8.44 3.02
C LEU A 51 3.72 7.80 2.38
N TYR A 52 2.78 8.62 1.95
CA TYR A 52 1.68 8.22 1.09
C TYR A 52 1.76 8.99 -0.23
N ALA A 53 1.74 8.25 -1.34
CA ALA A 53 1.81 8.83 -2.67
C ALA A 53 0.94 8.06 -3.64
N LYS A 54 0.52 8.72 -4.71
CA LYS A 54 -0.14 8.09 -5.86
C LYS A 54 0.76 8.18 -7.08
N THR A 55 0.95 7.07 -7.81
CA THR A 55 1.82 7.00 -9.00
C THR A 55 1.27 6.04 -10.05
N HIS A 56 1.71 6.15 -11.30
CA HIS A 56 1.44 5.12 -12.31
C HIS A 56 2.47 3.99 -12.30
N ASN A 57 3.69 4.30 -11.85
CA ASN A 57 4.84 3.39 -11.90
C ASN A 57 5.63 3.47 -10.60
N ILE A 58 6.11 2.33 -10.12
CA ILE A 58 7.03 2.24 -8.99
C ILE A 58 8.13 1.23 -9.30
N SER A 59 9.37 1.57 -8.94
CA SER A 59 10.52 0.68 -8.98
C SER A 59 11.06 0.52 -7.56
N ILE A 60 11.08 -0.71 -7.07
CA ILE A 60 11.56 -1.04 -5.73
C ILE A 60 12.82 -1.87 -5.86
N LYS A 61 13.89 -1.44 -5.21
CA LYS A 61 15.16 -2.17 -5.10
C LYS A 61 15.45 -2.41 -3.63
N SER A 62 15.73 -3.66 -3.28
CA SER A 62 16.03 -4.07 -1.91
C SER A 62 17.23 -5.00 -1.88
N ALA A 63 18.02 -4.92 -0.81
CA ALA A 63 19.05 -5.92 -0.53
C ALA A 63 18.44 -7.29 -0.19
N ASN A 64 17.19 -7.29 0.30
CA ASN A 64 16.45 -8.48 0.72
C ASN A 64 15.52 -8.98 -0.38
N THR A 65 15.13 -10.25 -0.31
CA THR A 65 14.28 -10.93 -1.33
C THR A 65 12.85 -11.23 -0.86
N GLY A 66 12.34 -10.50 0.13
CA GLY A 66 11.05 -10.75 0.77
C GLY A 66 9.90 -9.96 0.18
N PHE A 67 9.61 -10.09 -1.12
CA PHE A 67 8.44 -9.46 -1.72
C PHE A 67 7.24 -10.40 -1.66
N HIS A 68 6.05 -9.81 -1.52
CA HIS A 68 4.78 -10.51 -1.63
C HIS A 68 3.89 -9.79 -2.66
N ILE A 69 3.28 -10.55 -3.56
CA ILE A 69 2.35 -10.05 -4.59
C ILE A 69 1.04 -10.82 -4.40
N ASP A 70 -0.06 -10.11 -4.12
CA ASP A 70 -1.38 -10.71 -3.81
C ASP A 70 -1.35 -11.80 -2.73
N GLY A 71 -0.37 -11.73 -1.82
CA GLY A 71 -0.16 -12.69 -0.74
C GLY A 71 0.84 -13.81 -1.07
N GLU A 72 1.22 -14.00 -2.33
CA GLU A 72 2.19 -15.00 -2.74
C GLU A 72 3.62 -14.50 -2.61
N ALA A 73 4.54 -15.36 -2.17
CA ALA A 73 5.94 -15.01 -2.00
C ALA A 73 6.65 -14.90 -3.36
N CYS A 74 7.38 -13.81 -3.55
CA CYS A 74 8.19 -13.54 -4.73
C CYS A 74 9.64 -13.27 -4.33
N SER A 75 10.55 -14.15 -4.74
CA SER A 75 11.99 -14.03 -4.48
C SER A 75 12.66 -13.16 -5.56
N SER A 76 12.60 -11.84 -5.38
CA SER A 76 13.32 -10.87 -6.23
C SER A 76 14.06 -9.82 -5.39
N ARG A 77 15.10 -9.19 -5.93
CA ARG A 77 15.76 -8.00 -5.34
C ARG A 77 15.32 -6.69 -5.99
N LYS A 78 14.63 -6.78 -7.13
CA LYS A 78 14.09 -5.64 -7.88
C LYS A 78 12.69 -5.98 -8.38
N VAL A 79 11.75 -5.09 -8.13
CA VAL A 79 10.38 -5.21 -8.64
C VAL A 79 10.02 -3.88 -9.31
N ASP A 80 9.64 -3.95 -10.57
CA ASP A 80 9.08 -2.83 -11.32
C ASP A 80 7.58 -3.11 -11.49
N ILE A 81 6.74 -2.18 -11.03
CA ILE A 81 5.28 -2.28 -11.08
C ILE A 81 4.75 -1.09 -11.89
N SER A 82 3.88 -1.39 -12.84
CA SER A 82 3.20 -0.41 -13.69
C SER A 82 1.72 -0.70 -13.71
N LEU A 83 0.90 0.33 -13.55
CA LEU A 83 -0.54 0.20 -13.60
C LEU A 83 -1.04 0.22 -15.05
N ILE A 84 -1.92 -0.74 -15.36
CA ILE A 84 -2.70 -0.76 -16.60
C ILE A 84 -4.09 -0.23 -16.27
N HIS A 85 -4.35 1.04 -16.61
CA HIS A 85 -5.62 1.68 -16.31
C HIS A 85 -6.74 1.03 -17.14
N ASN A 86 -7.86 0.71 -16.47
CA ASN A 86 -9.00 -0.01 -17.06
C ASN A 86 -8.58 -1.32 -17.77
N GLY A 87 -7.56 -2.01 -17.24
CA GLY A 87 -7.11 -3.29 -17.80
C GLY A 87 -8.13 -4.42 -17.72
N LEU A 88 -9.16 -4.28 -16.87
CA LEU A 88 -10.25 -5.24 -16.71
C LEU A 88 -11.59 -4.51 -16.65
N ALA A 89 -12.62 -5.11 -17.25
CA ALA A 89 -14.01 -4.72 -17.05
C ALA A 89 -14.62 -5.61 -15.96
N VAL A 90 -15.06 -5.01 -14.87
CA VAL A 90 -15.62 -5.72 -13.71
C VAL A 90 -17.06 -5.28 -13.51
N MET A 91 -17.96 -6.25 -13.32
CA MET A 91 -19.35 -5.95 -12.94
C MET A 91 -19.39 -5.55 -11.47
N THR A 92 -19.90 -4.34 -11.19
CA THR A 92 -20.18 -3.87 -9.84
C THR A 92 -21.70 -3.69 -9.67
N PRO A 93 -22.24 -3.72 -8.44
CA PRO A 93 -23.64 -3.38 -8.18
C PRO A 93 -24.04 -2.00 -8.71
#